data_AF-A0A1G7IRK1-F1
#
_entry.id   AF-A0A1G7IRK1-F1
#
_cell.length_a   1.000
_cell.length_b   1.000
_cell.length_c   1.000
_cell.angle_alpha   90.00
_cell.angle_beta   90.00
_cell.angle_gamma   90.00
#
_symmetry.space_group_name_H-M   'P 1'
#
loop_
_entity.id
_entity.type
_entity.pdbx_description
1 polymer ?
#
loop_
_entity_poly.entity_id
_entity_poly.type
_entity_poly.pdbx_seq_one_letter_code
_entity_poly.pdbx_strand_id
1 'polypeptide(L)'
;MARFNRLGTLLLATTASLALAGCNGADGVASPGEGVIVVPGTPTPTPSTPTPTPTAPGTPAASCPTGTSDAGIVGSYRGCRLPSRIEGSLSLQKVAGVAYEINGRVDVGVDIGGAGNAPGGASATLTIAPGVLIYANTTNADNDFLVVNRGSRMNAEGTETQPIIFTAQQNLTGGVTDESQGLWGGIIMAGRAPISNCNATVAGGSVNCENVVEGTSTALYGGATPTDNSGTVRYVQIRYSGTIISPNNELQGLTLGGTGSGTTIDHVQVHNSSDDGIEVFGGRTNMRYLVMTGTDDDAVDTDVGWQGFIQFVLAIQKPVNTQTDNYSTEIDSNNNEDALPRQRYTLSNFTFVQTSTATNAAIRLRGGADARFVNGIVVGPTACLNIVAGADAQGKTTIRPANTALEDNGPPVFNSVLFGCANPYAETTVNNVTVTNAEMAAIFNAAGGNNVESATGLLTNGFYPAGQATTATAFNASTLNPAGTSVLVQTSYVGAVSGPNDTWFRGWTCNSNRANFGATSGACTSLPS
;
A
#
# COMPACT_ATOMS: atom_id res chain seq x y z
N MET A 1 70.73 -11.92 -7.37
CA MET A 1 70.04 -13.19 -7.02
C MET A 1 68.58 -13.03 -7.39
N ALA A 2 68.20 -13.52 -8.57
CA ALA A 2 66.81 -13.59 -9.01
C ALA A 2 66.17 -14.90 -8.54
N ARG A 3 64.82 -14.94 -8.48
CA ARG A 3 63.88 -16.07 -8.25
C ARG A 3 63.16 -15.98 -6.89
N PHE A 4 61.85 -16.21 -6.71
CA PHE A 4 60.71 -16.66 -7.54
C PHE A 4 59.44 -16.10 -6.87
N ASN A 5 58.48 -15.54 -7.61
CA ASN A 5 57.10 -15.34 -7.09
C ASN A 5 56.04 -15.35 -8.21
N ARG A 6 56.12 -16.36 -9.10
CA ARG A 6 55.17 -16.56 -10.22
C ARG A 6 54.66 -18.01 -10.32
N LEU A 7 54.33 -18.62 -9.18
CA LEU A 7 53.75 -19.98 -9.14
C LEU A 7 52.32 -20.02 -8.56
N GLY A 8 51.95 -19.07 -7.69
CA GLY A 8 50.60 -19.02 -7.10
C GLY A 8 49.50 -18.63 -8.10
N THR A 9 49.76 -17.68 -8.98
CA THR A 9 48.80 -17.18 -9.97
C THR A 9 48.61 -18.10 -11.18
N LEU A 10 49.49 -19.09 -11.39
CA LEU A 10 49.34 -20.08 -12.46
C LEU A 10 48.45 -21.27 -12.03
N LEU A 11 48.38 -21.58 -10.72
CA LEU A 11 47.61 -22.72 -10.20
C LEU A 11 46.09 -22.45 -10.09
N LEU A 12 45.67 -21.19 -9.94
CA LEU A 12 44.24 -20.82 -9.92
C LEU A 12 43.62 -20.71 -11.32
N ALA A 13 44.43 -20.56 -12.37
CA ALA A 13 43.93 -20.46 -13.75
C ALA A 13 43.65 -21.83 -14.39
N THR A 14 44.22 -22.92 -13.86
CA THR A 14 44.08 -24.28 -14.42
C THR A 14 42.92 -25.08 -13.83
N THR A 15 42.34 -24.67 -12.71
CA THR A 15 41.17 -25.34 -12.10
C THR A 15 39.83 -24.87 -12.67
N ALA A 16 39.80 -23.73 -13.37
CA ALA A 16 38.61 -23.23 -14.06
C ALA A 16 38.42 -23.82 -15.48
N SER A 17 39.40 -24.55 -16.01
CA SER A 17 39.36 -25.13 -17.38
C SER A 17 38.98 -26.61 -17.42
N LEU A 18 38.80 -27.26 -16.27
CA LEU A 18 38.46 -28.69 -16.15
C LEU A 18 36.96 -28.96 -15.90
N ALA A 19 36.13 -27.92 -15.85
CA ALA A 19 34.67 -28.05 -15.69
C ALA A 19 33.87 -27.80 -16.99
N LEU A 20 34.52 -27.71 -18.15
CA LEU A 20 33.86 -27.44 -19.45
C LEU A 20 34.22 -28.44 -20.56
N ALA A 21 34.59 -29.67 -20.19
CA ALA A 21 34.83 -30.79 -21.12
C ALA A 21 34.10 -32.06 -20.66
N GLY A 22 32.80 -31.94 -20.39
CA GLY A 22 31.97 -33.02 -19.85
C GLY A 22 30.51 -32.94 -20.30
N CYS A 23 30.27 -32.71 -21.59
CA CYS A 23 29.00 -33.03 -22.25
C CYS A 23 29.32 -33.32 -23.73
N ASN A 24 29.78 -34.54 -24.00
CA ASN A 24 29.85 -35.06 -25.36
C ASN A 24 28.52 -35.74 -25.66
N GLY A 25 28.00 -35.44 -26.85
CA GLY A 25 26.70 -35.87 -27.32
C GLY A 25 26.60 -37.36 -27.57
N ALA A 26 25.34 -37.77 -27.66
CA ALA A 26 24.78 -39.01 -28.15
C ALA A 26 25.71 -39.88 -29.03
N ASP A 27 26.03 -41.06 -28.53
CA ASP A 27 26.33 -42.24 -29.34
C ASP A 27 25.90 -43.49 -28.56
N GLY A 28 24.77 -44.09 -28.95
CA GLY A 28 24.43 -45.42 -28.49
C GLY A 28 22.95 -45.78 -28.36
N VAL A 29 22.18 -45.75 -29.45
CA VAL A 29 21.12 -46.77 -29.61
C VAL A 29 20.91 -47.10 -31.09
N ALA A 30 21.19 -48.35 -31.43
CA ALA A 30 20.89 -48.95 -32.73
C ALA A 30 19.39 -49.23 -32.88
N SER A 31 18.90 -49.12 -34.11
CA SER A 31 17.53 -49.45 -34.53
C SER A 31 17.27 -50.96 -34.51
N PRO A 32 16.15 -51.43 -33.92
CA PRO A 32 15.42 -52.57 -34.42
C PRO A 32 14.39 -52.09 -35.47
N GLY A 33 14.32 -52.82 -36.58
CA GLY A 33 13.48 -52.53 -37.74
C GLY A 33 11.98 -52.65 -37.51
N GLU A 34 11.26 -52.47 -38.61
CA GLU A 34 9.84 -52.16 -38.74
C GLU A 34 8.89 -53.04 -37.92
N GLY A 35 8.17 -52.39 -37.01
CA GLY A 35 6.96 -52.90 -36.37
C GLY A 35 5.73 -52.17 -36.90
N VAL A 36 4.68 -52.93 -37.21
CA VAL A 36 3.38 -52.44 -37.71
C VAL A 36 2.79 -51.41 -36.74
N ILE A 37 2.56 -50.18 -37.23
CA ILE A 37 1.76 -49.19 -36.50
C ILE A 37 0.30 -49.60 -36.59
N VAL A 38 -0.24 -50.14 -35.49
CA VAL A 38 -1.69 -50.13 -35.27
C VAL A 38 -2.05 -48.71 -34.85
N VAL A 39 -2.69 -47.96 -35.74
CA VAL A 39 -3.28 -46.65 -35.42
C VAL A 39 -4.48 -46.90 -34.50
N PRO A 40 -4.47 -46.48 -33.22
CA PRO A 40 -5.69 -46.45 -32.44
C PRO A 40 -6.61 -45.40 -33.08
N GLY A 41 -7.85 -45.77 -33.37
CA GLY A 41 -8.85 -44.85 -33.90
C GLY A 41 -8.92 -43.60 -33.03
N THR A 42 -8.97 -42.44 -33.69
CA THR A 42 -9.18 -41.13 -33.07
C THR A 42 -10.30 -41.21 -32.02
N PRO A 43 -10.04 -40.87 -30.74
CA PRO A 43 -11.11 -40.76 -29.76
C PRO A 43 -12.09 -39.68 -30.24
N THR A 44 -13.37 -40.04 -30.31
CA THR A 44 -14.46 -39.10 -30.59
C THR A 44 -14.38 -37.95 -29.58
N PRO A 45 -14.42 -36.68 -30.03
CA PRO A 45 -14.37 -35.55 -29.11
C PRO A 45 -15.54 -35.65 -28.12
N THR A 46 -15.21 -35.62 -26.83
CA THR A 46 -16.18 -35.37 -25.77
C THR A 46 -16.93 -34.07 -26.12
N PRO A 47 -18.27 -34.03 -26.05
CA PRO A 47 -19.01 -32.78 -26.27
C PRO A 47 -18.45 -31.70 -25.35
N SER A 48 -17.87 -30.66 -25.93
CA SER A 48 -17.51 -29.46 -25.20
C SER A 48 -18.81 -28.93 -24.57
N THR A 49 -18.83 -28.80 -23.25
CA THR A 49 -19.78 -27.87 -22.61
C THR A 49 -19.67 -26.54 -23.35
N PRO A 50 -20.79 -25.93 -23.76
CA PRO A 50 -20.73 -24.69 -24.53
C PRO A 50 -20.01 -23.66 -23.67
N THR A 51 -18.83 -23.24 -24.11
CA THR A 51 -18.20 -22.02 -23.60
C THR A 51 -19.20 -20.91 -23.88
N PRO A 52 -19.69 -20.18 -22.85
CA PRO A 52 -20.60 -19.08 -23.09
C PRO A 52 -19.93 -18.10 -24.05
N THR A 53 -20.62 -17.79 -25.14
CA THR A 53 -20.22 -16.74 -26.07
C THR A 53 -19.86 -15.49 -25.26
N PRO A 54 -18.69 -14.87 -25.47
CA PRO A 54 -18.35 -13.63 -24.79
C PRO A 54 -19.42 -12.59 -25.06
N THR A 55 -20.15 -12.24 -24.02
CA THR A 55 -21.14 -11.18 -24.07
C THR A 55 -20.44 -9.88 -24.46
N ALA A 56 -21.02 -9.12 -25.39
CA ALA A 56 -20.48 -7.82 -25.78
C ALA A 56 -20.32 -6.92 -24.54
N PRO A 57 -19.26 -6.08 -24.47
CA PRO A 57 -19.12 -5.07 -23.41
C PRO A 57 -20.43 -4.30 -23.25
N GLY A 58 -20.97 -4.27 -22.03
CA GLY A 58 -22.24 -3.58 -21.74
C GLY A 58 -23.48 -4.47 -21.60
N THR A 59 -23.37 -5.80 -21.67
CA THR A 59 -24.52 -6.69 -21.36
C THR A 59 -24.26 -7.54 -20.10
N PRO A 60 -25.21 -7.63 -19.16
CA PRO A 60 -25.07 -8.45 -17.96
C PRO A 60 -24.84 -9.94 -18.28
N ALA A 61 -23.98 -10.60 -17.49
CA ALA A 61 -23.79 -12.04 -17.60
C ALA A 61 -25.08 -12.82 -17.25
N ALA A 62 -25.22 -13.99 -17.87
CA ALA A 62 -26.40 -14.85 -17.70
C ALA A 62 -26.50 -15.44 -16.28
N SER A 63 -25.38 -15.68 -15.61
CA SER A 63 -25.33 -16.28 -14.27
C SER A 63 -24.09 -15.82 -13.51
N CYS A 64 -24.13 -15.99 -12.19
CA CYS A 64 -22.99 -15.73 -11.34
C CYS A 64 -21.99 -16.90 -11.31
N PRO A 65 -20.68 -16.61 -11.21
CA PRO A 65 -19.65 -17.62 -10.97
C PRO A 65 -19.87 -18.39 -9.65
N THR A 66 -19.38 -19.63 -9.60
CA THR A 66 -19.45 -20.49 -8.41
C THR A 66 -18.91 -19.80 -7.16
N GLY A 67 -19.56 -20.01 -6.02
CA GLY A 67 -19.19 -19.41 -4.75
C GLY A 67 -19.77 -18.01 -4.52
N THR A 68 -20.64 -17.54 -5.42
CA THR A 68 -21.38 -16.29 -5.29
C THR A 68 -22.87 -16.49 -5.57
N SER A 69 -23.71 -15.58 -5.11
CA SER A 69 -25.16 -15.60 -5.37
C SER A 69 -25.59 -14.45 -6.29
N ASP A 70 -26.66 -14.66 -7.06
CA ASP A 70 -27.21 -13.63 -7.95
C ASP A 70 -27.85 -12.49 -7.14
N ALA A 71 -27.32 -11.27 -7.32
CA ALA A 71 -27.81 -10.03 -6.72
C ALA A 71 -28.62 -9.17 -7.70
N GLY A 72 -28.93 -9.69 -8.89
CA GLY A 72 -29.67 -8.98 -9.93
C GLY A 72 -28.74 -8.25 -10.91
N ILE A 73 -29.31 -7.25 -11.59
CA ILE A 73 -28.59 -6.45 -12.58
C ILE A 73 -28.28 -5.07 -11.99
N VAL A 74 -27.02 -4.65 -12.11
CA VAL A 74 -26.52 -3.35 -11.67
C VAL A 74 -25.80 -2.67 -12.83
N GLY A 75 -26.38 -1.58 -13.33
CA GLY A 75 -25.90 -0.94 -14.55
C GLY A 75 -25.85 -1.94 -15.72
N SER A 76 -24.65 -2.19 -16.24
CA SER A 76 -24.42 -3.14 -17.34
C SER A 76 -23.94 -4.52 -16.88
N TYR A 77 -23.98 -4.82 -15.58
CA TYR A 77 -23.40 -6.01 -14.99
C TYR A 77 -24.44 -6.88 -14.28
N ARG A 78 -24.17 -8.18 -14.24
CA ARG A 78 -24.74 -9.13 -13.29
C ARG A 78 -24.01 -8.94 -11.97
N GLY A 79 -24.73 -8.52 -10.93
CA GLY A 79 -24.22 -8.44 -9.56
C GLY A 79 -24.09 -9.83 -8.96
N CYS A 80 -22.90 -10.19 -8.49
CA CYS A 80 -22.60 -11.50 -7.92
C CYS A 80 -22.10 -11.36 -6.49
N ARG A 81 -23.01 -11.58 -5.53
CA ARG A 81 -22.78 -11.37 -4.12
C ARG A 81 -21.82 -12.38 -3.53
N LEU A 82 -20.80 -11.85 -2.86
CA LEU A 82 -19.90 -12.62 -2.03
C LEU A 82 -20.65 -13.16 -0.79
N PRO A 83 -20.29 -14.35 -0.29
CA PRO A 83 -20.79 -14.78 1.00
C PRO A 83 -20.31 -13.80 2.09
N SER A 84 -21.12 -13.57 3.12
CA SER A 84 -20.72 -12.73 4.27
C SER A 84 -19.48 -13.25 4.99
N ARG A 85 -19.20 -14.55 4.85
CA ARG A 85 -17.95 -15.18 5.28
C ARG A 85 -17.44 -16.14 4.21
N ILE A 86 -16.20 -15.95 3.81
CA ILE A 86 -15.48 -16.84 2.91
C ILE A 86 -14.73 -17.86 3.76
N GLU A 87 -15.08 -19.14 3.60
CA GLU A 87 -14.42 -20.27 4.24
C GLU A 87 -13.61 -21.07 3.20
N GLY A 88 -12.39 -21.49 3.55
CA GLY A 88 -11.53 -22.21 2.61
C GLY A 88 -10.98 -21.32 1.50
N SER A 89 -11.20 -21.67 0.23
CA SER A 89 -10.68 -20.90 -0.91
C SER A 89 -11.82 -20.44 -1.82
N LEU A 90 -11.88 -19.14 -2.09
CA LEU A 90 -12.77 -18.56 -3.10
C LEU A 90 -11.94 -17.84 -4.15
N SER A 91 -12.24 -18.10 -5.43
CA SER A 91 -11.59 -17.43 -6.55
C SER A 91 -12.59 -16.63 -7.37
N LEU A 92 -12.38 -15.33 -7.46
CA LEU A 92 -13.15 -14.42 -8.30
C LEU A 92 -12.47 -14.34 -9.66
N GLN A 93 -13.17 -14.80 -10.70
CA GLN A 93 -12.66 -14.87 -12.07
C GLN A 93 -13.12 -13.65 -12.86
N LYS A 94 -12.30 -13.19 -13.81
CA LYS A 94 -12.75 -12.16 -14.75
C LYS A 94 -13.73 -12.77 -15.74
N VAL A 95 -15.02 -12.44 -15.57
CA VAL A 95 -16.10 -12.81 -16.48
C VAL A 95 -16.71 -11.54 -17.07
N ALA A 96 -16.90 -11.50 -18.39
CA ALA A 96 -17.53 -10.37 -19.07
C ALA A 96 -18.96 -10.17 -18.53
N GLY A 97 -19.32 -8.92 -18.22
CA GLY A 97 -20.65 -8.59 -17.69
C GLY A 97 -20.90 -9.04 -16.24
N VAL A 98 -19.88 -9.43 -15.47
CA VAL A 98 -19.97 -9.71 -14.03
C VAL A 98 -19.32 -8.59 -13.22
N ALA A 99 -19.96 -8.20 -12.12
CA ALA A 99 -19.37 -7.42 -11.04
C ALA A 99 -19.68 -8.10 -9.70
N TYR A 100 -18.67 -8.23 -8.83
CA TYR A 100 -18.82 -8.92 -7.55
C TYR A 100 -19.28 -7.95 -6.47
N GLU A 101 -20.25 -8.35 -5.65
CA GLU A 101 -20.88 -7.48 -4.66
C GLU A 101 -20.39 -7.79 -3.23
N ILE A 102 -19.91 -6.77 -2.54
CA ILE A 102 -19.78 -6.68 -1.08
C ILE A 102 -21.11 -6.15 -0.55
N ASN A 103 -21.71 -6.85 0.42
CA ASN A 103 -22.99 -6.46 1.00
C ASN A 103 -22.92 -6.65 2.53
N GLY A 104 -22.84 -5.55 3.25
CA GLY A 104 -22.42 -5.47 4.65
C GLY A 104 -20.95 -5.83 4.81
N ARG A 105 -20.59 -6.32 6.00
CA ARG A 105 -19.28 -6.88 6.29
C ARG A 105 -19.09 -8.22 5.57
N VAL A 106 -17.99 -8.35 4.81
CA VAL A 106 -17.50 -9.61 4.26
C VAL A 106 -16.21 -10.02 4.96
N ASP A 107 -16.20 -11.19 5.61
CA ASP A 107 -15.02 -11.75 6.28
C ASP A 107 -14.32 -12.80 5.40
N VAL A 108 -13.01 -12.65 5.18
CA VAL A 108 -12.14 -13.71 4.65
C VAL A 108 -11.60 -14.53 5.82
N GLY A 109 -12.16 -15.71 6.01
CA GLY A 109 -11.87 -16.63 7.09
C GLY A 109 -12.34 -16.13 8.46
N VAL A 110 -11.95 -16.87 9.49
CA VAL A 110 -12.21 -16.57 10.89
C VAL A 110 -10.87 -16.41 11.58
N ASP A 111 -10.74 -15.34 12.37
CA ASP A 111 -9.53 -15.01 13.12
C ASP A 111 -8.94 -16.23 13.87
N ILE A 112 -7.68 -16.56 13.57
CA ILE A 112 -6.93 -17.64 14.23
C ILE A 112 -6.08 -17.15 15.41
N GLY A 113 -6.19 -15.88 15.81
CA GLY A 113 -5.45 -15.26 16.90
C GLY A 113 -3.98 -14.98 16.58
N GLY A 114 -3.33 -14.18 17.43
CA GLY A 114 -1.91 -13.84 17.30
C GLY A 114 -0.97 -15.06 17.32
N ALA A 115 -1.36 -16.13 18.02
CA ALA A 115 -0.64 -17.40 18.08
C ALA A 115 -0.92 -18.35 16.89
N GLY A 116 -1.99 -18.09 16.11
CA GLY A 116 -2.36 -18.93 14.99
C GLY A 116 -3.16 -20.19 15.31
N ASN A 117 -3.75 -20.29 16.50
CA ASN A 117 -4.45 -21.47 17.00
C ASN A 117 -5.70 -21.15 17.84
N ALA A 118 -6.31 -19.98 17.64
CA ALA A 118 -7.53 -19.59 18.36
C ALA A 118 -8.66 -20.61 18.13
N PRO A 119 -9.38 -21.02 19.19
CA PRO A 119 -10.52 -21.92 19.05
C PRO A 119 -11.59 -21.37 18.11
N GLY A 120 -12.01 -22.17 17.13
CA GLY A 120 -12.99 -21.75 16.12
C GLY A 120 -12.42 -20.87 15.01
N GLY A 121 -11.13 -20.53 15.04
CA GLY A 121 -10.44 -19.86 13.95
C GLY A 121 -10.32 -20.77 12.71
N ALA A 122 -10.38 -20.16 11.53
CA ALA A 122 -10.34 -20.85 10.25
C ALA A 122 -9.73 -19.96 9.17
N SER A 123 -8.50 -20.26 8.75
CA SER A 123 -7.85 -19.58 7.63
C SER A 123 -8.64 -19.76 6.32
N ALA A 124 -8.72 -18.69 5.55
CA ALA A 124 -9.24 -18.73 4.19
C ALA A 124 -8.34 -17.96 3.21
N THR A 125 -8.58 -18.15 1.90
CA THR A 125 -7.90 -17.41 0.84
C THR A 125 -8.92 -16.91 -0.18
N LEU A 126 -8.98 -15.60 -0.34
CA LEU A 126 -9.68 -14.93 -1.44
C LEU A 126 -8.67 -14.64 -2.55
N THR A 127 -8.84 -15.24 -3.72
CA THR A 127 -8.01 -14.96 -4.90
C THR A 127 -8.83 -14.18 -5.92
N ILE A 128 -8.33 -13.03 -6.37
CA ILE A 128 -9.02 -12.14 -7.29
C ILE A 128 -8.17 -12.02 -8.56
N ALA A 129 -8.72 -12.48 -9.68
CA ALA A 129 -8.05 -12.46 -10.96
C ALA A 129 -7.89 -11.02 -11.51
N PRO A 130 -6.92 -10.77 -12.40
CA PRO A 130 -6.76 -9.47 -13.07
C PRO A 130 -8.05 -8.97 -13.74
N GLY A 131 -8.29 -7.65 -13.64
CA GLY A 131 -9.43 -6.98 -14.29
C GLY A 131 -10.79 -7.22 -13.62
N VAL A 132 -10.84 -7.95 -12.50
CA VAL A 132 -12.08 -8.16 -11.75
C VAL A 132 -12.59 -6.83 -11.19
N LEU A 133 -13.91 -6.66 -11.26
CA LEU A 133 -14.65 -5.53 -10.70
C LEU A 133 -15.41 -6.00 -9.46
N ILE A 134 -15.20 -5.32 -8.34
CA ILE A 134 -15.87 -5.54 -7.06
C ILE A 134 -16.53 -4.22 -6.66
N TYR A 135 -17.77 -4.28 -6.20
CA TYR A 135 -18.53 -3.11 -5.76
C TYR A 135 -19.22 -3.33 -4.41
N ALA A 136 -19.37 -2.27 -3.64
CA ALA A 136 -20.15 -2.23 -2.40
C ALA A 136 -21.63 -1.88 -2.67
N ASN A 137 -22.55 -2.58 -2.00
CA ASN A 137 -23.99 -2.36 -2.09
C ASN A 137 -24.49 -1.22 -1.17
N THR A 138 -24.44 0.00 -1.70
CA THR A 138 -24.86 1.19 -0.95
C THR A 138 -26.39 1.33 -0.75
N THR A 139 -27.20 0.31 -1.06
CA THR A 139 -28.66 0.36 -0.85
C THR A 139 -29.10 -0.40 0.40
N ASN A 140 -28.17 -1.06 1.09
CA ASN A 140 -28.44 -1.66 2.39
C ASN A 140 -28.19 -0.65 3.52
N ALA A 141 -28.62 -0.97 4.74
CA ALA A 141 -28.49 -0.10 5.90
C ALA A 141 -27.17 -0.31 6.66
N ASP A 142 -26.45 -1.39 6.35
CA ASP A 142 -25.18 -1.74 6.98
C ASP A 142 -24.03 -1.05 6.24
N ASN A 143 -22.87 -0.95 6.89
CA ASN A 143 -21.66 -0.50 6.22
C ASN A 143 -21.05 -1.66 5.43
N ASP A 144 -20.72 -1.41 4.16
CA ASP A 144 -20.08 -2.38 3.28
C ASP A 144 -18.55 -2.30 3.40
N PHE A 145 -17.89 -3.38 3.79
CA PHE A 145 -16.43 -3.44 3.86
C PHE A 145 -15.92 -4.88 3.84
N LEU A 146 -14.65 -5.05 3.46
CA LEU A 146 -13.98 -6.36 3.39
C LEU A 146 -12.93 -6.49 4.50
N VAL A 147 -12.99 -7.55 5.29
CA VAL A 147 -12.00 -7.87 6.33
C VAL A 147 -11.27 -9.15 5.97
N VAL A 148 -9.95 -9.09 5.84
CA VAL A 148 -9.08 -10.26 5.80
C VAL A 148 -8.61 -10.55 7.22
N ASN A 149 -9.22 -11.54 7.87
CA ASN A 149 -8.93 -11.88 9.26
C ASN A 149 -7.53 -12.49 9.40
N ARG A 150 -6.95 -12.38 10.61
CA ARG A 150 -5.62 -12.96 10.91
C ARG A 150 -5.57 -14.42 10.49
N GLY A 151 -4.46 -14.79 9.84
CA GLY A 151 -4.22 -16.12 9.29
C GLY A 151 -4.88 -16.41 7.95
N SER A 152 -5.72 -15.51 7.44
CA SER A 152 -6.28 -15.58 6.09
C SER A 152 -5.51 -14.72 5.11
N ARG A 153 -5.82 -14.86 3.83
CA ARG A 153 -5.13 -14.17 2.74
C ARG A 153 -6.09 -13.59 1.71
N MET A 154 -5.75 -12.41 1.20
CA MET A 154 -6.30 -11.92 -0.06
C MET A 154 -5.18 -11.78 -1.09
N ASN A 155 -5.31 -12.48 -2.21
CA ASN A 155 -4.41 -12.37 -3.35
C ASN A 155 -5.15 -11.65 -4.48
N ALA A 156 -5.09 -10.33 -4.48
CA ALA A 156 -5.59 -9.45 -5.51
C ALA A 156 -4.41 -9.00 -6.38
N GLU A 157 -4.15 -9.77 -7.44
CA GLU A 157 -3.01 -9.55 -8.34
C GLU A 157 -3.51 -9.13 -9.72
N GLY A 158 -3.77 -7.84 -9.88
CA GLY A 158 -4.04 -7.21 -11.16
C GLY A 158 -2.80 -7.13 -12.05
N THR A 159 -2.94 -6.44 -13.18
CA THR A 159 -1.82 -6.09 -14.06
C THR A 159 -1.92 -4.63 -14.48
N GLU A 160 -0.83 -4.08 -15.04
CA GLU A 160 -0.80 -2.72 -15.60
C GLU A 160 -1.99 -2.44 -16.52
N THR A 161 -2.39 -3.41 -17.36
CA THR A 161 -3.48 -3.26 -18.33
C THR A 161 -4.84 -3.77 -17.84
N GLN A 162 -4.87 -4.49 -16.72
CA GLN A 162 -6.08 -5.08 -16.14
C GLN A 162 -6.04 -4.93 -14.61
N PRO A 163 -6.13 -3.69 -14.10
CA PRO A 163 -6.19 -3.46 -12.66
C PRO A 163 -7.47 -4.08 -12.09
N ILE A 164 -7.39 -4.55 -10.84
CA ILE A 164 -8.58 -4.92 -10.07
C ILE A 164 -9.19 -3.63 -9.51
N ILE A 165 -10.50 -3.49 -9.58
CA ILE A 165 -11.20 -2.29 -9.11
C ILE A 165 -12.18 -2.67 -8.01
N PHE A 166 -11.99 -2.07 -6.83
CA PHE A 166 -12.95 -1.99 -5.76
C PHE A 166 -13.61 -0.62 -5.76
N THR A 167 -14.94 -0.57 -5.76
CA THR A 167 -15.69 0.69 -5.86
C THR A 167 -17.08 0.59 -5.22
N ALA A 168 -17.93 1.59 -5.41
CA ALA A 168 -19.32 1.60 -4.96
C ALA A 168 -20.29 1.32 -6.11
N GLN A 169 -21.49 0.84 -5.79
CA GLN A 169 -22.58 0.60 -6.75
C GLN A 169 -22.84 1.79 -7.69
N GLN A 170 -22.75 3.02 -7.18
CA GLN A 170 -22.95 4.25 -7.94
C GLN A 170 -21.94 4.38 -9.09
N ASN A 171 -20.71 3.88 -8.96
CA ASN A 171 -19.74 3.94 -10.05
C ASN A 171 -20.19 3.07 -11.23
N LEU A 172 -20.87 1.94 -10.98
CA LEU A 172 -21.40 1.03 -11.99
C LEU A 172 -22.61 1.60 -12.72
N THR A 173 -23.37 2.49 -12.07
CA THR A 173 -24.59 3.10 -12.62
C THR A 173 -24.36 4.52 -13.15
N GLY A 174 -23.13 5.03 -13.11
CA GLY A 174 -22.78 6.38 -13.56
C GLY A 174 -23.21 7.49 -12.59
N GLY A 175 -23.46 7.16 -11.33
CA GLY A 175 -23.90 8.07 -10.27
C GLY A 175 -22.78 8.69 -9.43
N VAL A 176 -21.51 8.56 -9.83
CA VAL A 176 -20.37 9.18 -9.15
C VAL A 176 -19.85 10.40 -9.91
N THR A 177 -19.21 11.30 -9.17
CA THR A 177 -18.47 12.44 -9.69
C THR A 177 -17.06 12.44 -9.10
N ASP A 178 -16.18 13.33 -9.57
CA ASP A 178 -14.85 13.53 -8.97
C ASP A 178 -14.89 14.07 -7.53
N GLU A 179 -16.07 14.40 -7.01
CA GLU A 179 -16.28 14.83 -5.62
C GLU A 179 -17.01 13.78 -4.77
N SER A 180 -17.41 12.66 -5.37
CA SER A 180 -17.96 11.53 -4.61
C SER A 180 -16.89 10.92 -3.72
N GLN A 181 -17.26 10.51 -2.52
CA GLN A 181 -16.44 9.83 -1.51
C GLN A 181 -17.38 9.20 -0.49
N GLY A 182 -16.86 8.39 0.44
CA GLY A 182 -17.63 7.97 1.60
C GLY A 182 -18.74 6.97 1.28
N LEU A 183 -18.61 6.22 0.18
CA LEU A 183 -19.68 5.37 -0.35
C LEU A 183 -19.60 3.93 0.18
N TRP A 184 -18.49 3.55 0.81
CA TRP A 184 -18.27 2.25 1.46
C TRP A 184 -17.01 2.27 2.33
N GLY A 185 -16.84 1.30 3.22
CA GLY A 185 -15.80 1.30 4.25
C GLY A 185 -14.42 0.76 3.84
N GLY A 186 -14.20 0.40 2.57
CA GLY A 186 -12.87 -0.03 2.11
C GLY A 186 -12.45 -1.45 2.52
N ILE A 187 -11.13 -1.65 2.56
CA ILE A 187 -10.49 -2.96 2.74
C ILE A 187 -9.63 -2.95 3.99
N ILE A 188 -9.80 -3.96 4.84
CA ILE A 188 -9.01 -4.17 6.05
C ILE A 188 -8.24 -5.47 5.93
N MET A 189 -6.93 -5.42 6.13
CA MET A 189 -6.07 -6.58 6.26
C MET A 189 -5.54 -6.68 7.68
N ALA A 190 -6.05 -7.64 8.45
CA ALA A 190 -5.62 -7.92 9.80
C ALA A 190 -4.59 -9.06 9.83
N GLY A 191 -3.38 -8.76 10.29
CA GLY A 191 -2.27 -9.70 10.39
C GLY A 191 -1.83 -9.98 11.83
N ARG A 192 -0.81 -10.83 11.96
CA ARG A 192 -0.27 -11.31 13.24
C ARG A 192 1.11 -10.74 13.59
N ALA A 193 1.54 -9.69 12.89
CA ALA A 193 2.80 -9.03 13.14
C ALA A 193 2.74 -8.10 14.37
N PRO A 194 3.90 -7.79 14.98
CA PRO A 194 3.98 -6.96 16.17
C PRO A 194 3.34 -5.58 16.05
N ILE A 195 2.58 -5.19 17.06
CA ILE A 195 2.03 -3.85 17.29
C ILE A 195 2.47 -3.38 18.68
N SER A 196 2.51 -2.07 18.91
CA SER A 196 2.91 -1.50 20.21
C SER A 196 1.76 -1.39 21.22
N ASN A 197 0.56 -1.06 20.75
CA ASN A 197 -0.60 -0.76 21.59
C ASN A 197 -1.54 -1.97 21.63
N CYS A 198 -1.79 -2.50 22.83
CA CYS A 198 -2.61 -3.69 23.04
C CYS A 198 -3.92 -3.33 23.76
N ASN A 199 -5.02 -4.01 23.44
CA ASN A 199 -6.32 -3.89 24.10
C ASN A 199 -6.37 -4.53 25.52
N ALA A 200 -5.26 -5.13 25.95
CA ALA A 200 -5.07 -5.72 27.28
C ALA A 200 -3.71 -5.32 27.85
N THR A 201 -3.53 -5.45 29.17
CA THR A 201 -2.26 -5.17 29.85
C THR A 201 -1.24 -6.29 29.61
N VAL A 202 -0.64 -6.31 28.42
CA VAL A 202 0.43 -7.22 28.01
C VAL A 202 1.56 -6.43 27.34
N ALA A 203 2.75 -7.02 27.22
CA ALA A 203 3.85 -6.38 26.53
C ALA A 203 3.56 -6.25 25.03
N GLY A 204 3.85 -5.07 24.46
CA GLY A 204 3.77 -4.86 23.02
C GLY A 204 4.69 -5.81 22.25
N GLY A 205 4.28 -6.16 21.03
CA GLY A 205 4.90 -7.20 20.21
C GLY A 205 4.83 -8.64 20.74
N SER A 206 4.18 -8.87 21.90
CA SER A 206 3.92 -10.23 22.38
C SER A 206 2.79 -10.91 21.61
N VAL A 207 2.70 -12.24 21.74
CA VAL A 207 1.69 -13.05 21.03
C VAL A 207 0.25 -12.69 21.39
N ASN A 208 0.03 -12.17 22.61
CA ASN A 208 -1.26 -11.75 23.11
C ASN A 208 -1.49 -10.24 22.94
N CYS A 209 -0.53 -9.50 22.40
CA CYS A 209 -0.73 -8.09 22.08
C CYS A 209 -1.54 -7.99 20.79
N GLU A 210 -2.80 -7.60 20.94
CA GLU A 210 -3.73 -7.40 19.85
C GLU A 210 -4.56 -6.15 20.11
N ASN A 211 -5.17 -5.62 19.05
CA ASN A 211 -6.12 -4.52 19.15
C ASN A 211 -7.22 -4.71 18.11
N VAL A 212 -8.28 -3.91 18.19
CA VAL A 212 -9.40 -3.93 17.25
C VAL A 212 -9.17 -2.84 16.20
N VAL A 213 -9.29 -3.18 14.91
CA VAL A 213 -9.29 -2.17 13.85
C VAL A 213 -10.51 -1.28 14.03
N GLU A 214 -10.31 0.02 13.98
CA GLU A 214 -11.40 0.99 14.05
C GLU A 214 -12.48 0.76 12.98
N GLY A 215 -13.67 1.24 13.26
CA GLY A 215 -14.88 1.07 12.47
C GLY A 215 -15.45 -0.35 12.42
N THR A 216 -14.71 -1.38 12.86
CA THR A 216 -15.14 -2.78 12.72
C THR A 216 -15.83 -3.39 13.94
N SER A 217 -15.60 -2.82 15.12
CA SER A 217 -15.93 -3.36 16.45
C SER A 217 -15.32 -4.72 16.83
N THR A 218 -14.90 -5.57 15.88
CA THR A 218 -14.45 -6.95 16.19
C THR A 218 -13.31 -7.48 15.33
N ALA A 219 -12.77 -6.73 14.35
CA ALA A 219 -11.64 -7.21 13.55
C ALA A 219 -10.34 -7.05 14.36
N LEU A 220 -9.88 -8.14 14.98
CA LEU A 220 -8.65 -8.14 15.76
C LEU A 220 -7.42 -8.25 14.87
N TYR A 221 -6.38 -7.48 15.20
CA TYR A 221 -5.06 -7.52 14.56
C TYR A 221 -3.96 -7.56 15.63
N GLY A 222 -2.73 -7.92 15.23
CA GLY A 222 -1.58 -8.00 16.12
C GLY A 222 -1.20 -9.43 16.52
N GLY A 223 0.01 -9.56 17.05
CA GLY A 223 0.63 -10.82 17.46
C GLY A 223 2.16 -10.70 17.49
N ALA A 224 2.85 -11.83 17.44
CA ALA A 224 4.32 -11.90 17.53
C ALA A 224 5.00 -12.46 16.26
N THR A 225 4.36 -12.37 15.09
CA THR A 225 4.85 -12.96 13.84
C THR A 225 5.26 -11.89 12.81
N PRO A 226 6.49 -11.33 12.85
CA PRO A 226 6.97 -10.30 11.90
C PRO A 226 6.87 -10.68 10.42
N THR A 227 6.89 -11.98 10.13
CA THR A 227 6.86 -12.56 8.78
C THR A 227 5.48 -13.04 8.37
N ASP A 228 4.42 -12.65 9.10
CA ASP A 228 3.04 -12.95 8.73
C ASP A 228 2.76 -12.48 7.30
N ASN A 229 1.86 -13.19 6.62
CA ASN A 229 1.55 -12.93 5.23
C ASN A 229 0.03 -12.98 5.05
N SER A 230 -0.54 -11.79 4.93
CA SER A 230 -1.97 -11.52 4.72
C SER A 230 -2.35 -11.52 3.23
N GLY A 231 -1.40 -11.80 2.34
CA GLY A 231 -1.61 -11.93 0.89
C GLY A 231 -0.88 -10.86 0.07
N THR A 232 -1.39 -10.61 -1.13
CA THR A 232 -0.85 -9.66 -2.11
C THR A 232 -1.95 -8.73 -2.60
N VAL A 233 -1.69 -7.43 -2.59
CA VAL A 233 -2.52 -6.38 -3.20
C VAL A 233 -1.65 -5.68 -4.24
N ARG A 234 -1.88 -6.00 -5.52
CA ARG A 234 -1.09 -5.47 -6.62
C ARG A 234 -1.92 -5.04 -7.82
N TYR A 235 -1.61 -3.86 -8.36
CA TYR A 235 -2.37 -3.22 -9.45
C TYR A 235 -3.86 -3.16 -9.11
N VAL A 236 -4.15 -2.51 -7.98
CA VAL A 236 -5.50 -2.40 -7.41
C VAL A 236 -5.90 -0.93 -7.31
N GLN A 237 -7.14 -0.63 -7.67
CA GLN A 237 -7.79 0.64 -7.42
C GLN A 237 -8.87 0.47 -6.36
N ILE A 238 -8.84 1.31 -5.33
CA ILE A 238 -9.86 1.42 -4.28
C ILE A 238 -10.47 2.81 -4.45
N ARG A 239 -11.74 2.87 -4.83
CA ARG A 239 -12.40 4.13 -5.20
C ARG A 239 -13.56 4.43 -4.26
N TYR A 240 -13.68 5.69 -3.86
CA TYR A 240 -14.81 6.25 -3.12
C TYR A 240 -15.08 5.58 -1.76
N SER A 241 -14.01 5.11 -1.11
CA SER A 241 -14.05 4.51 0.23
C SER A 241 -14.24 5.57 1.32
N GLY A 242 -14.08 5.18 2.59
CA GLY A 242 -14.30 6.06 3.73
C GLY A 242 -15.68 5.83 4.33
N THR A 243 -15.81 5.70 5.66
CA THR A 243 -17.11 5.80 6.35
C THR A 243 -16.91 6.17 7.81
N ILE A 244 -17.56 7.26 8.24
CA ILE A 244 -17.58 7.64 9.66
C ILE A 244 -18.60 6.77 10.40
N ILE A 245 -18.14 5.89 11.28
CA ILE A 245 -19.02 5.04 12.11
C ILE A 245 -19.46 5.82 13.35
N SER A 246 -18.50 6.49 13.99
CA SER A 246 -18.69 7.46 15.07
C SER A 246 -17.45 8.36 15.09
N PRO A 247 -17.47 9.52 15.79
CA PRO A 247 -16.29 10.39 15.83
C PRO A 247 -15.02 9.65 16.30
N ASN A 248 -13.93 9.75 15.53
CA ASN A 248 -12.63 9.09 15.79
C ASN A 248 -12.72 7.55 15.79
N ASN A 249 -13.59 7.01 14.94
CA ASN A 249 -13.76 5.59 14.71
C ASN A 249 -14.32 5.42 13.31
N GLU A 250 -13.43 5.43 12.33
CA GLU A 250 -13.78 5.49 10.92
C GLU A 250 -13.30 4.23 10.17
N LEU A 251 -13.58 4.18 8.88
CA LEU A 251 -13.22 3.09 7.98
C LEU A 251 -12.53 3.70 6.77
N GLN A 252 -11.34 3.20 6.42
CA GLN A 252 -10.44 3.89 5.50
C GLN A 252 -10.50 3.34 4.08
N GLY A 253 -9.58 3.77 3.21
CA GLY A 253 -9.37 3.14 1.91
C GLY A 253 -8.78 1.73 2.02
N LEU A 254 -7.52 1.66 2.46
CA LEU A 254 -6.84 0.40 2.77
C LEU A 254 -6.24 0.47 4.18
N THR A 255 -6.76 -0.35 5.07
CA THR A 255 -6.26 -0.48 6.44
C THR A 255 -5.36 -1.70 6.58
N LEU A 256 -4.15 -1.51 7.10
CA LEU A 256 -3.16 -2.55 7.34
C LEU A 256 -2.91 -2.70 8.83
N GLY A 257 -3.69 -3.54 9.51
CA GLY A 257 -3.52 -3.82 10.94
C GLY A 257 -2.56 -4.98 11.18
N GLY A 258 -1.39 -4.74 11.77
CA GLY A 258 -0.45 -5.77 12.19
C GLY A 258 -0.02 -6.70 11.04
N THR A 259 0.04 -6.20 9.81
CA THR A 259 0.42 -7.02 8.64
C THR A 259 1.93 -7.26 8.62
N GLY A 260 2.37 -8.46 8.25
CA GLY A 260 3.78 -8.84 8.30
C GLY A 260 4.56 -8.60 7.01
N SER A 261 5.88 -8.73 7.09
CA SER A 261 6.82 -8.56 5.97
C SER A 261 6.62 -9.58 4.82
N GLY A 262 5.80 -10.62 5.02
CA GLY A 262 5.40 -11.53 3.96
C GLY A 262 4.24 -11.01 3.11
N THR A 263 3.53 -9.97 3.54
CA THR A 263 2.46 -9.30 2.80
C THR A 263 3.06 -8.37 1.74
N THR A 264 2.47 -8.36 0.53
CA THR A 264 2.90 -7.49 -0.57
C THR A 264 1.85 -6.44 -0.88
N ILE A 265 2.24 -5.16 -0.83
CA ILE A 265 1.42 -4.01 -1.23
C ILE A 265 2.21 -3.23 -2.29
N ASP A 266 1.75 -3.26 -3.54
CA ASP A 266 2.54 -2.81 -4.69
C ASP A 266 1.62 -2.31 -5.83
N HIS A 267 1.74 -1.07 -6.28
CA HIS A 267 0.81 -0.50 -7.28
C HIS A 267 -0.64 -0.47 -6.77
N VAL A 268 -0.87 0.34 -5.74
CA VAL A 268 -2.21 0.57 -5.16
C VAL A 268 -2.60 2.02 -5.33
N GLN A 269 -3.80 2.25 -5.89
CA GLN A 269 -4.40 3.57 -5.99
C GLN A 269 -5.57 3.62 -5.04
N VAL A 270 -5.59 4.64 -4.17
CA VAL A 270 -6.79 5.01 -3.43
C VAL A 270 -7.29 6.35 -3.96
N HIS A 271 -8.54 6.37 -4.38
CA HIS A 271 -9.19 7.53 -4.98
C HIS A 271 -10.39 7.96 -4.15
N ASN A 272 -10.39 9.20 -3.68
CA ASN A 272 -11.47 9.83 -2.92
C ASN A 272 -11.96 8.98 -1.74
N SER A 273 -11.04 8.59 -0.87
CA SER A 273 -11.45 8.13 0.47
C SER A 273 -12.02 9.32 1.24
N SER A 274 -13.16 9.18 1.92
CA SER A 274 -13.69 10.24 2.81
C SER A 274 -12.95 10.34 4.14
N ASP A 275 -11.96 9.49 4.31
CA ASP A 275 -11.06 9.41 5.44
C ASP A 275 -9.66 9.17 4.86
N ASP A 276 -8.81 8.38 5.51
CA ASP A 276 -7.49 8.06 5.04
C ASP A 276 -7.45 7.28 3.74
N GLY A 277 -6.41 7.53 2.96
CA GLY A 277 -6.07 6.74 1.78
C GLY A 277 -5.62 5.36 2.19
N ILE A 278 -4.50 5.30 2.91
CA ILE A 278 -3.95 4.09 3.50
C ILE A 278 -3.61 4.40 4.95
N GLU A 279 -4.09 3.56 5.86
CA GLU A 279 -3.77 3.66 7.28
C GLU A 279 -3.12 2.37 7.76
N VAL A 280 -2.03 2.49 8.51
CA VAL A 280 -1.23 1.35 8.95
C VAL A 280 -1.15 1.29 10.46
N PHE A 281 -1.80 0.29 11.04
CA PHE A 281 -1.72 0.04 12.47
C PHE A 281 -0.67 -1.03 12.78
N GLY A 282 0.58 -0.62 12.99
CA GLY A 282 1.66 -1.51 13.37
C GLY A 282 2.03 -2.54 12.29
N GLY A 283 2.85 -3.53 12.65
CA GLY A 283 3.31 -4.56 11.72
C GLY A 283 4.61 -4.22 10.97
N ARG A 284 4.91 -4.98 9.92
CA ARG A 284 6.20 -5.03 9.21
C ARG A 284 6.07 -5.03 7.68
N THR A 285 4.89 -4.72 7.17
CA THR A 285 4.64 -4.65 5.73
C THR A 285 5.40 -3.49 5.12
N ASN A 286 6.03 -3.75 3.97
CA ASN A 286 6.61 -2.71 3.12
C ASN A 286 5.67 -2.42 1.95
N MET A 287 5.71 -1.19 1.46
CA MET A 287 4.80 -0.73 0.40
C MET A 287 5.56 -0.04 -0.73
N ARG A 288 5.13 -0.24 -1.98
CA ARG A 288 5.73 0.45 -3.13
C ARG A 288 4.69 0.88 -4.16
N TYR A 289 4.98 1.94 -4.89
CA TYR A 289 4.14 2.44 -5.98
C TYR A 289 2.70 2.74 -5.52
N LEU A 290 2.57 3.75 -4.68
CA LEU A 290 1.29 4.17 -4.11
C LEU A 290 0.82 5.46 -4.77
N VAL A 291 -0.48 5.52 -5.11
CA VAL A 291 -1.10 6.71 -5.67
C VAL A 291 -2.36 7.04 -4.87
N MET A 292 -2.32 8.14 -4.13
CA MET A 292 -3.48 8.66 -3.43
C MET A 292 -3.95 9.91 -4.12
N THR A 293 -5.23 9.93 -4.49
CA THR A 293 -5.84 11.05 -5.20
C THR A 293 -7.14 11.44 -4.53
N GLY A 294 -7.20 12.66 -4.03
CA GLY A 294 -8.40 13.26 -3.47
C GLY A 294 -8.89 12.64 -2.16
N THR A 295 -8.00 12.07 -1.36
CA THR A 295 -8.28 11.71 0.05
C THR A 295 -8.89 12.91 0.79
N ASP A 296 -9.82 12.68 1.70
CA ASP A 296 -10.45 13.76 2.48
C ASP A 296 -9.71 14.02 3.79
N ASP A 297 -9.12 12.97 4.38
CA ASP A 297 -8.19 13.06 5.51
C ASP A 297 -6.74 12.79 5.09
N ASP A 298 -6.01 11.84 5.70
CA ASP A 298 -4.60 11.59 5.45
C ASP A 298 -4.33 10.66 4.27
N ALA A 299 -3.47 11.07 3.34
CA ALA A 299 -3.16 10.20 2.21
C ALA A 299 -2.43 8.91 2.66
N VAL A 300 -1.50 9.02 3.61
CA VAL A 300 -0.87 7.87 4.29
C VAL A 300 -0.75 8.18 5.78
N ASP A 301 -1.45 7.43 6.61
CA ASP A 301 -1.27 7.44 8.05
C ASP A 301 -0.59 6.15 8.53
N THR A 302 0.28 6.29 9.53
CA THR A 302 0.95 5.17 10.17
C THR A 302 0.95 5.35 11.68
N ASP A 303 0.73 4.24 12.36
CA ASP A 303 0.44 4.22 13.77
C ASP A 303 0.99 2.98 14.49
N VAL A 304 0.89 3.01 15.81
CA VAL A 304 1.03 1.87 16.73
C VAL A 304 2.22 0.93 16.46
N GLY A 305 3.39 1.53 16.21
CA GLY A 305 4.66 0.81 16.22
C GLY A 305 4.99 0.12 14.89
N TRP A 306 4.45 0.64 13.79
CA TRP A 306 4.78 0.15 12.46
C TRP A 306 6.27 0.33 12.17
N GLN A 307 6.90 -0.69 11.59
CA GLN A 307 8.30 -0.61 11.17
C GLN A 307 8.40 -1.10 9.73
N GLY A 308 8.61 -0.19 8.79
CA GLY A 308 8.64 -0.54 7.38
C GLY A 308 9.16 0.56 6.47
N PHE A 309 9.23 0.21 5.19
CA PHE A 309 9.67 1.07 4.10
C PHE A 309 8.54 1.34 3.11
N ILE A 310 8.45 2.59 2.67
CA ILE A 310 7.58 3.00 1.55
C ILE A 310 8.45 3.61 0.45
N GLN A 311 8.25 3.22 -0.81
CA GLN A 311 8.90 3.87 -1.94
C GLN A 311 7.97 4.13 -3.13
N PHE A 312 8.10 5.31 -3.74
CA PHE A 312 7.27 5.79 -4.86
C PHE A 312 5.84 6.08 -4.40
N VAL A 313 5.64 7.28 -3.85
CA VAL A 313 4.34 7.72 -3.34
C VAL A 313 3.94 9.02 -3.98
N LEU A 314 2.83 9.01 -4.71
CA LEU A 314 2.18 10.21 -5.19
C LEU A 314 0.92 10.47 -4.37
N ALA A 315 0.91 11.52 -3.57
CA ALA A 315 -0.26 11.95 -2.82
C ALA A 315 -0.72 13.32 -3.31
N ILE A 316 -1.90 13.39 -3.89
CA ILE A 316 -2.50 14.63 -4.40
C ILE A 316 -3.84 14.81 -3.70
N GLN A 317 -3.87 15.73 -2.74
CA GLN A 317 -5.06 16.02 -1.95
C GLN A 317 -6.15 16.70 -2.79
N LYS A 318 -7.41 16.63 -2.32
CA LYS A 318 -8.53 17.31 -2.98
C LYS A 318 -8.53 18.80 -2.64
N PRO A 319 -8.98 19.68 -3.57
CA PRO A 319 -8.93 21.12 -3.38
C PRO A 319 -9.81 21.62 -2.23
N VAL A 320 -10.83 20.84 -1.84
CA VAL A 320 -11.75 21.18 -0.75
C VAL A 320 -11.97 19.94 0.11
N ASN A 321 -11.20 19.82 1.17
CA ASN A 321 -11.39 18.78 2.19
C ASN A 321 -12.59 19.11 3.10
N THR A 322 -13.31 18.10 3.57
CA THR A 322 -14.30 18.26 4.64
C THR A 322 -13.68 18.06 6.02
N GLN A 323 -12.62 17.26 6.11
CA GLN A 323 -11.76 17.14 7.29
C GLN A 323 -10.79 18.31 7.38
N THR A 324 -10.34 18.59 8.61
CA THR A 324 -9.43 19.71 8.91
C THR A 324 -8.10 19.29 9.51
N ASP A 325 -7.96 18.04 9.95
CA ASP A 325 -6.67 17.48 10.42
C ASP A 325 -6.03 16.62 9.31
N ASN A 326 -6.10 17.10 8.07
CA ASN A 326 -5.74 16.33 6.89
C ASN A 326 -4.34 16.68 6.36
N TYR A 327 -3.51 15.67 6.11
CA TYR A 327 -2.11 15.76 5.68
C TYR A 327 -1.83 14.86 4.47
N SER A 328 -0.71 15.10 3.80
CA SER A 328 -0.21 14.13 2.80
C SER A 328 0.39 12.89 3.48
N THR A 329 0.85 13.03 4.71
CA THR A 329 1.12 11.90 5.59
C THR A 329 1.04 12.36 7.04
N GLU A 330 0.37 11.55 7.86
CA GLU A 330 0.42 11.60 9.31
C GLU A 330 1.23 10.41 9.82
N ILE A 331 1.95 10.65 10.92
CA ILE A 331 2.67 9.66 11.68
C ILE A 331 2.34 9.92 13.14
N ASP A 332 1.73 8.93 13.78
CA ASP A 332 1.36 8.98 15.19
C ASP A 332 1.81 7.72 15.94
N SER A 333 1.75 7.83 17.26
CA SER A 333 1.65 6.71 18.18
C SER A 333 0.64 7.15 19.22
N ASN A 334 -0.48 6.43 19.33
CA ASN A 334 -1.62 6.74 20.22
C ASN A 334 -1.23 7.03 21.70
N ASN A 335 -0.79 8.26 21.95
CA ASN A 335 -0.35 8.85 23.22
C ASN A 335 0.59 7.98 24.07
N ASN A 336 1.45 7.18 23.43
CA ASN A 336 2.42 6.33 24.12
C ASN A 336 3.72 6.20 23.31
N GLU A 337 4.47 7.28 23.32
CA GLU A 337 5.64 7.55 22.49
C GLU A 337 6.83 6.63 22.80
N ASP A 338 6.78 5.89 23.90
CA ASP A 338 7.79 4.93 24.33
C ASP A 338 7.31 3.47 24.28
N ALA A 339 6.11 3.21 23.76
CA ALA A 339 5.63 1.86 23.56
C ALA A 339 6.53 1.10 22.59
N LEU A 340 6.80 -0.17 22.92
CA LEU A 340 7.58 -1.08 22.09
C LEU A 340 6.66 -2.06 21.36
N PRO A 341 6.96 -2.42 20.11
CA PRO A 341 8.04 -1.89 19.28
C PRO A 341 7.81 -0.42 18.90
N ARG A 342 8.86 0.42 18.95
CA ARG A 342 8.77 1.81 18.45
C ARG A 342 8.42 1.84 16.97
N GLN A 343 7.75 2.91 16.57
CA GLN A 343 7.52 3.21 15.15
C GLN A 343 8.82 3.58 14.44
N ARG A 344 9.07 2.96 13.27
CA ARG A 344 10.20 3.26 12.40
C ARG A 344 9.71 3.41 10.97
N TYR A 345 9.61 4.66 10.54
CA TYR A 345 9.02 5.05 9.26
C TYR A 345 10.13 5.48 8.31
N THR A 346 10.26 4.84 7.15
CA THR A 346 11.14 5.34 6.08
C THR A 346 10.37 5.48 4.78
N LEU A 347 10.20 6.71 4.33
CA LEU A 347 9.58 7.06 3.05
C LEU A 347 10.64 7.57 2.07
N SER A 348 10.67 6.99 0.87
CA SER A 348 11.57 7.40 -0.20
C SER A 348 10.83 7.68 -1.51
N ASN A 349 11.30 8.66 -2.28
CA ASN A 349 10.75 9.02 -3.59
C ASN A 349 9.25 9.31 -3.51
N PHE A 350 8.92 10.49 -3.00
CA PHE A 350 7.53 10.91 -2.79
C PHE A 350 7.27 12.30 -3.36
N THR A 351 6.04 12.52 -3.81
CA THR A 351 5.54 13.81 -4.27
C THR A 351 4.21 14.06 -3.57
N PHE A 352 4.20 15.04 -2.69
CA PHE A 352 3.05 15.46 -1.92
C PHE A 352 2.54 16.80 -2.45
N VAL A 353 1.27 16.81 -2.83
CA VAL A 353 0.54 18.00 -3.29
C VAL A 353 -0.61 18.20 -2.32
N GLN A 354 -0.35 19.01 -1.29
CA GLN A 354 -1.38 19.48 -0.37
C GLN A 354 -2.12 20.66 -1.01
N THR A 355 -3.42 20.72 -0.81
CA THR A 355 -4.34 21.71 -1.39
C THR A 355 -5.22 22.36 -0.35
N SER A 356 -5.39 21.74 0.83
CA SER A 356 -6.14 22.29 1.95
C SER A 356 -5.43 23.49 2.57
N THR A 357 -6.18 24.54 2.85
CA THR A 357 -5.75 25.65 3.72
C THR A 357 -6.27 25.52 5.15
N ALA A 358 -7.05 24.48 5.44
CA ALA A 358 -7.62 24.24 6.77
C ALA A 358 -6.64 23.50 7.70
N THR A 359 -5.74 22.70 7.12
CA THR A 359 -4.63 22.07 7.83
C THR A 359 -3.46 23.02 8.04
N ASN A 360 -2.61 22.78 9.04
CA ASN A 360 -1.44 23.61 9.31
C ASN A 360 -0.22 23.25 8.44
N ALA A 361 -0.14 22.02 7.91
CA ALA A 361 1.00 21.53 7.15
C ALA A 361 0.66 20.40 6.15
N ALA A 362 1.63 19.97 5.35
CA ALA A 362 1.50 18.81 4.47
C ALA A 362 2.02 17.50 5.10
N ILE A 363 2.99 17.57 6.02
CA ILE A 363 3.54 16.43 6.77
C ILE A 363 3.31 16.70 8.24
N ARG A 364 2.70 15.75 8.95
CA ARG A 364 2.57 15.77 10.41
C ARG A 364 3.35 14.63 11.04
N LEU A 365 4.24 14.98 11.97
CA LEU A 365 5.00 14.03 12.77
C LEU A 365 4.64 14.22 14.24
N ARG A 366 3.97 13.24 14.84
CA ARG A 366 3.73 13.15 16.28
C ARG A 366 4.06 11.74 16.78
N GLY A 367 3.81 11.46 18.06
CA GLY A 367 3.98 10.12 18.59
C GLY A 367 5.43 9.62 18.74
N GLY A 368 6.46 10.48 18.68
CA GLY A 368 7.82 10.03 18.92
C GLY A 368 8.43 9.12 17.84
N ALA A 369 7.83 8.98 16.66
CA ALA A 369 8.30 8.03 15.65
C ALA A 369 9.73 8.33 15.14
N ASP A 370 10.51 7.27 14.91
CA ASP A 370 11.80 7.36 14.21
C ASP A 370 11.53 7.51 12.69
N ALA A 371 11.31 8.74 12.23
CA ALA A 371 10.91 9.01 10.85
C ALA A 371 12.09 9.41 9.95
N ARG A 372 12.12 8.89 8.72
CA ARG A 372 13.08 9.27 7.69
C ARG A 372 12.40 9.53 6.35
N PHE A 373 12.69 10.69 5.78
CA PHE A 373 12.16 11.14 4.50
C PHE A 373 13.30 11.33 3.49
N VAL A 374 13.16 10.73 2.31
CA VAL A 374 14.22 10.67 1.30
C VAL A 374 13.70 10.98 -0.09
N ASN A 375 14.41 11.81 -0.87
CA ASN A 375 14.09 12.11 -2.27
C ASN A 375 12.65 12.60 -2.47
N GLY A 376 12.23 13.58 -1.67
CA GLY A 376 10.85 14.08 -1.63
C GLY A 376 10.62 15.43 -2.28
N ILE A 377 9.43 15.62 -2.84
CA ILE A 377 8.87 16.94 -3.21
C ILE A 377 7.62 17.17 -2.38
N VAL A 378 7.53 18.31 -1.70
CA VAL A 378 6.33 18.70 -0.94
C VAL A 378 5.91 20.09 -1.39
N VAL A 379 4.68 20.22 -1.87
CA VAL A 379 4.09 21.51 -2.24
C VAL A 379 2.74 21.66 -1.57
N GLY A 380 2.37 22.90 -1.23
CA GLY A 380 1.06 23.19 -0.68
C GLY A 380 0.88 24.65 -0.26
N PRO A 381 -0.37 25.06 0.03
CA PRO A 381 -0.68 26.44 0.36
C PRO A 381 -0.35 26.82 1.82
N THR A 382 0.03 25.85 2.67
CA THR A 382 0.35 26.04 4.10
C THR A 382 1.80 25.65 4.38
N ALA A 383 2.14 25.16 5.58
CA ALA A 383 3.50 24.70 5.84
C ALA A 383 3.81 23.35 5.17
N CYS A 384 5.07 23.03 4.92
CA CYS A 384 5.43 21.67 4.49
C CYS A 384 5.50 20.69 5.66
N LEU A 385 6.03 21.12 6.80
CA LEU A 385 6.30 20.24 7.94
C LEU A 385 5.74 20.79 9.25
N ASN A 386 5.09 19.91 9.99
CA ASN A 386 4.75 20.10 11.39
C ASN A 386 5.28 18.92 12.22
N ILE A 387 6.05 19.23 13.26
CA ILE A 387 6.50 18.24 14.25
C ILE A 387 5.90 18.62 15.60
N VAL A 388 5.24 17.66 16.25
CA VAL A 388 4.66 17.82 17.58
C VAL A 388 5.60 17.23 18.62
N ALA A 389 5.78 17.94 19.74
CA ALA A 389 6.71 17.57 20.80
C ALA A 389 6.42 16.19 21.38
N GLY A 390 5.16 15.97 21.74
CA GLY A 390 4.55 14.77 22.30
C GLY A 390 3.06 15.08 22.48
N ALA A 391 2.22 14.04 22.49
CA ALA A 391 0.80 14.20 22.79
C ALA A 391 0.54 14.12 24.30
N ASP A 392 1.48 13.56 25.07
CA ASP A 392 1.55 13.65 26.52
C ASP A 392 2.37 14.87 26.99
N ALA A 393 2.42 15.15 28.30
CA ALA A 393 3.16 16.30 28.85
C ALA A 393 4.69 16.08 28.93
N GLN A 394 5.23 15.07 28.24
CA GLN A 394 6.59 14.57 28.45
C GLN A 394 7.57 15.19 27.44
N GLY A 395 7.95 16.45 27.63
CA GLY A 395 9.04 17.07 26.86
C GLY A 395 8.84 16.96 25.33
N LYS A 396 9.93 16.89 24.57
CA LYS A 396 9.90 16.84 23.10
C LYS A 396 10.28 15.45 22.57
N THR A 397 9.48 14.43 22.90
CA THR A 397 9.72 13.02 22.51
C THR A 397 10.00 12.84 21.02
N THR A 398 9.29 13.53 20.12
CA THR A 398 9.50 13.39 18.66
C THR A 398 10.83 13.96 18.17
N ILE A 399 11.49 14.84 18.92
CA ILE A 399 12.77 15.45 18.51
C ILE A 399 13.89 15.28 19.53
N ARG A 400 13.74 14.34 20.48
CA ARG A 400 14.75 14.13 21.52
C ARG A 400 15.99 13.43 20.94
N PRO A 401 17.14 13.51 21.63
CA PRO A 401 18.32 12.73 21.23
C PRO A 401 18.08 11.22 21.32
N ALA A 402 18.77 10.48 20.46
CA ALA A 402 18.71 9.03 20.43
C ALA A 402 18.96 8.41 21.82
N ASN A 403 18.21 7.36 22.14
CA ASN A 403 18.31 6.64 23.39
C ASN A 403 18.10 5.14 23.17
N THR A 404 19.19 4.39 23.22
CA THR A 404 19.17 2.94 22.99
C THR A 404 18.35 2.16 24.01
N ALA A 405 18.16 2.69 25.23
CA ALA A 405 17.33 2.04 26.25
C ALA A 405 15.82 2.12 25.93
N LEU A 406 15.44 3.08 25.08
CA LEU A 406 14.06 3.27 24.61
C LEU A 406 13.86 2.77 23.18
N GLU A 407 14.89 2.20 22.55
CA GLU A 407 14.95 1.86 21.12
C GLU A 407 14.77 3.05 20.16
N ASP A 408 15.03 4.27 20.66
CA ASP A 408 14.86 5.55 19.98
C ASP A 408 16.11 5.93 19.17
N ASN A 409 15.94 6.23 17.89
CA ASN A 409 17.00 6.56 16.94
C ASN A 409 17.28 8.06 16.80
N GLY A 410 16.58 8.90 17.55
CA GLY A 410 16.73 10.34 17.61
C GLY A 410 15.73 11.09 16.73
N PRO A 411 16.00 12.37 16.45
CA PRO A 411 15.08 13.22 15.68
C PRO A 411 14.89 12.71 14.24
N PRO A 412 13.76 13.06 13.60
CA PRO A 412 13.50 12.74 12.20
C PRO A 412 14.64 13.15 11.26
N VAL A 413 14.86 12.37 10.21
CA VAL A 413 15.95 12.60 9.26
C VAL A 413 15.42 12.91 7.86
N PHE A 414 15.92 13.98 7.24
CA PHE A 414 15.55 14.37 5.89
C PHE A 414 16.76 14.33 4.97
N ASN A 415 16.64 13.66 3.81
CA ASN A 415 17.68 13.65 2.78
C ASN A 415 17.08 13.87 1.38
N SER A 416 17.47 14.95 0.73
CA SER A 416 17.11 15.36 -0.62
C SER A 416 15.62 15.61 -0.74
N VAL A 417 15.08 16.35 0.23
CA VAL A 417 13.67 16.77 0.30
C VAL A 417 13.57 18.26 -0.04
N LEU A 418 12.70 18.57 -0.99
CA LEU A 418 12.46 19.91 -1.49
C LEU A 418 11.08 20.38 -1.06
N PHE A 419 11.05 21.45 -0.27
CA PHE A 419 9.84 22.13 0.17
C PHE A 419 9.52 23.28 -0.76
N GLY A 420 8.30 23.28 -1.28
CA GLY A 420 7.71 24.35 -2.08
C GLY A 420 6.32 24.75 -1.58
N CYS A 421 6.14 24.73 -0.25
CA CYS A 421 4.93 25.22 0.41
C CYS A 421 5.05 26.72 0.74
N ALA A 422 3.94 27.34 1.18
CA ALA A 422 3.93 28.75 1.56
C ALA A 422 4.89 29.06 2.72
N ASN A 423 5.03 28.12 3.65
CA ASN A 423 6.04 28.15 4.70
C ASN A 423 6.76 26.78 4.77
N PRO A 424 8.03 26.71 5.18
CA PRO A 424 8.67 25.42 5.40
C PRO A 424 8.08 24.69 6.61
N TYR A 425 7.77 25.43 7.68
CA TYR A 425 7.44 24.88 9.01
C TYR A 425 6.21 25.56 9.62
N ALA A 426 5.45 24.79 10.41
CA ALA A 426 4.41 25.31 11.30
C ALA A 426 4.73 24.91 12.74
N GLU A 427 4.78 25.87 13.67
CA GLU A 427 4.97 25.58 15.09
C GLU A 427 3.71 24.97 15.68
N THR A 428 3.88 23.96 16.54
CA THR A 428 2.79 23.40 17.35
C THR A 428 3.16 23.42 18.82
N THR A 429 2.18 23.76 19.65
CA THR A 429 2.26 23.67 21.11
C THR A 429 1.22 22.69 21.62
N VAL A 430 1.67 21.62 22.27
CA VAL A 430 0.80 20.66 22.96
C VAL A 430 1.28 20.54 24.40
N ASN A 431 0.36 20.55 25.37
CA ASN A 431 0.68 20.47 26.80
C ASN A 431 1.74 21.48 27.28
N ASN A 432 1.71 22.71 26.74
CA ASN A 432 2.70 23.78 26.98
C ASN A 432 4.13 23.47 26.50
N VAL A 433 4.31 22.46 25.64
CA VAL A 433 5.57 22.14 24.99
C VAL A 433 5.47 22.52 23.51
N THR A 434 6.33 23.44 23.08
CA THR A 434 6.38 23.93 21.70
C THR A 434 7.56 23.33 20.96
N VAL A 435 7.35 22.79 19.76
CA VAL A 435 8.42 22.59 18.79
C VAL A 435 8.49 23.82 17.90
N THR A 436 9.63 24.49 17.93
CA THR A 436 9.82 25.78 17.25
C THR A 436 10.24 25.59 15.78
N ASN A 437 10.03 26.63 14.97
CA ASN A 437 10.50 26.66 13.59
C ASN A 437 12.02 26.50 13.50
N ALA A 438 12.78 27.05 14.45
CA ALA A 438 14.23 26.93 14.50
C ALA A 438 14.68 25.48 14.75
N GLU A 439 13.95 24.73 15.59
CA GLU A 439 14.25 23.32 15.85
C GLU A 439 13.92 22.44 14.63
N MET A 440 12.77 22.66 13.99
CA MET A 440 12.43 21.97 12.75
C MET A 440 13.43 22.30 11.63
N ALA A 441 13.89 23.55 11.52
CA ALA A 441 14.93 23.94 10.58
C ALA A 441 16.26 23.24 10.87
N ALA A 442 16.66 23.12 12.13
CA ALA A 442 17.89 22.41 12.51
C ALA A 442 17.83 20.91 12.18
N ILE A 443 16.66 20.28 12.37
CA ILE A 443 16.41 18.88 12.03
C ILE A 443 16.43 18.69 10.51
N PHE A 444 15.68 19.52 9.79
CA PHE A 444 15.59 19.44 8.33
C PHE A 444 16.93 19.72 7.65
N ASN A 445 17.77 20.60 8.19
CA ASN A 445 19.08 20.93 7.62
C ASN A 445 20.25 20.23 8.29
N ALA A 446 19.99 19.21 9.12
CA ALA A 446 21.05 18.40 9.70
C ALA A 446 22.02 17.93 8.59
N ALA A 447 23.33 18.07 8.84
CA ALA A 447 24.35 18.06 7.79
C ALA A 447 24.30 16.81 6.90
N GLY A 448 24.40 17.02 5.57
CA GLY A 448 24.43 15.94 4.56
C GLY A 448 23.13 15.71 3.79
N GLY A 449 22.11 16.56 4.01
CA GLY A 449 20.77 16.39 3.47
C GLY A 449 20.54 16.73 2.00
N ASN A 450 21.21 17.70 1.36
CA ASN A 450 20.76 18.30 0.07
C ASN A 450 19.29 18.78 0.10
N ASN A 451 18.78 19.16 1.26
CA ASN A 451 17.40 19.61 1.43
C ASN A 451 17.24 21.08 1.01
N VAL A 452 16.01 21.48 0.64
CA VAL A 452 15.68 22.86 0.27
C VAL A 452 14.40 23.27 0.99
N GLU A 453 14.46 24.33 1.80
CA GLU A 453 13.32 24.79 2.62
C GLU A 453 12.26 25.57 1.84
N SER A 454 12.66 26.26 0.76
CA SER A 454 11.75 27.13 0.01
C SER A 454 12.18 27.21 -1.45
N ALA A 455 11.63 26.30 -2.25
CA ALA A 455 11.76 26.28 -3.69
C ALA A 455 10.41 26.58 -4.36
N THR A 456 10.46 27.15 -5.56
CA THR A 456 9.27 27.50 -6.33
C THR A 456 9.25 26.73 -7.65
N GLY A 457 8.05 26.50 -8.19
CA GLY A 457 7.88 25.82 -9.48
C GLY A 457 8.44 24.39 -9.48
N LEU A 458 8.34 23.69 -8.35
CA LEU A 458 8.86 22.32 -8.20
C LEU A 458 8.11 21.29 -9.04
N LEU A 459 6.89 21.61 -9.48
CA LEU A 459 6.04 20.71 -10.23
C LEU A 459 5.51 21.35 -11.51
N THR A 460 5.30 20.51 -12.53
CA THR A 460 4.53 20.81 -13.73
C THR A 460 3.49 19.71 -13.95
N ASN A 461 2.37 20.04 -14.59
CA ASN A 461 1.26 19.11 -14.80
C ASN A 461 0.81 18.41 -13.49
N GLY A 462 0.78 19.16 -12.38
CA GLY A 462 0.35 18.68 -11.07
C GLY A 462 1.41 17.90 -10.29
N PHE A 463 2.18 17.01 -10.92
CA PHE A 463 3.04 16.07 -10.19
C PHE A 463 4.41 15.74 -10.82
N TYR A 464 4.70 16.15 -12.04
CA TYR A 464 6.04 15.92 -12.61
C TYR A 464 7.05 16.89 -12.00
N PRO A 465 8.25 16.43 -11.59
CA PRO A 465 9.32 17.32 -11.17
C PRO A 465 9.61 18.41 -12.21
N ALA A 466 9.76 19.64 -11.73
CA ALA A 466 10.09 20.83 -12.51
C ALA A 466 11.05 21.72 -11.73
N GLY A 467 11.63 22.72 -12.41
CA GLY A 467 12.55 23.67 -11.80
C GLY A 467 13.70 22.99 -11.06
N GLN A 468 13.93 23.41 -9.82
CA GLN A 468 15.03 22.88 -8.99
C GLN A 468 14.94 21.37 -8.74
N ALA A 469 13.74 20.77 -8.75
CA ALA A 469 13.59 19.33 -8.54
C ALA A 469 14.26 18.49 -9.64
N THR A 470 14.36 19.01 -10.86
CA THR A 470 14.97 18.29 -12.01
C THR A 470 16.49 18.19 -11.92
N THR A 471 17.12 19.02 -11.11
CA THR A 471 18.58 19.08 -10.93
C THR A 471 19.02 18.75 -9.50
N ALA A 472 18.07 18.46 -8.61
CA ALA A 472 18.36 18.11 -7.23
C ALA A 472 19.17 16.81 -7.15
N THR A 473 20.20 16.80 -6.31
CA THR A 473 21.00 15.59 -6.09
C THR A 473 20.20 14.64 -5.22
N ALA A 474 19.81 13.48 -5.78
CA ALA A 474 19.12 12.44 -5.04
C ALA A 474 20.06 11.71 -4.06
N PHE A 475 19.53 11.34 -2.90
CA PHE A 475 20.15 10.44 -1.94
C PHE A 475 20.00 8.99 -2.40
N ASN A 476 21.03 8.16 -2.17
CA ASN A 476 20.96 6.73 -2.48
C ASN A 476 20.13 5.97 -1.43
N ALA A 477 18.82 5.87 -1.64
CA ALA A 477 17.91 5.21 -0.71
C ALA A 477 18.24 3.72 -0.46
N SER A 478 18.93 3.03 -1.39
CA SER A 478 19.25 1.62 -1.20
C SER A 478 20.25 1.37 -0.07
N THR A 479 20.99 2.39 0.37
CA THR A 479 21.91 2.28 1.52
C THR A 479 21.19 2.22 2.87
N LEU A 480 19.87 2.43 2.89
CA LEU A 480 19.05 2.39 4.10
C LEU A 480 18.43 1.01 4.35
N ASN A 481 18.50 0.12 3.36
CA ASN A 481 18.03 -1.23 3.52
C ASN A 481 18.83 -1.95 4.61
N PRO A 482 18.17 -2.68 5.52
CA PRO A 482 18.82 -3.64 6.38
C PRO A 482 19.65 -4.63 5.57
N ALA A 483 20.75 -5.12 6.16
CA ALA A 483 21.64 -6.07 5.50
C ALA A 483 20.86 -7.28 4.95
N GLY A 484 21.06 -7.59 3.67
CA GLY A 484 20.39 -8.71 2.99
C GLY A 484 18.98 -8.40 2.47
N THR A 485 18.49 -7.17 2.61
CA THR A 485 17.19 -6.74 2.05
C THR A 485 17.39 -5.76 0.87
N SER A 486 16.36 -5.60 0.04
CA SER A 486 16.40 -4.76 -1.17
C SER A 486 15.08 -4.04 -1.43
N VAL A 487 14.42 -3.59 -0.36
CA VAL A 487 13.09 -2.96 -0.44
C VAL A 487 13.16 -1.61 -1.14
N LEU A 488 14.10 -0.76 -0.73
CA LEU A 488 14.38 0.52 -1.35
C LEU A 488 15.38 0.37 -2.50
N VAL A 489 15.05 0.93 -3.67
CA VAL A 489 15.98 0.99 -4.81
C VAL A 489 16.62 2.37 -4.93
N GLN A 490 17.81 2.43 -5.53
CA GLN A 490 18.45 3.69 -5.85
C GLN A 490 17.72 4.38 -7.01
N THR A 491 17.49 5.69 -6.89
CA THR A 491 17.01 6.56 -7.97
C THR A 491 18.00 7.70 -8.18
N SER A 492 17.96 8.32 -9.37
CA SER A 492 18.80 9.48 -9.72
C SER A 492 18.01 10.80 -9.68
N TYR A 493 16.83 10.80 -9.07
CA TYR A 493 15.91 11.94 -9.06
C TYR A 493 15.19 12.07 -7.71
N VAL A 494 14.69 13.27 -7.46
CA VAL A 494 13.82 13.60 -6.32
C VAL A 494 12.37 13.61 -6.80
N GLY A 495 11.46 13.11 -5.97
CA GLY A 495 10.03 12.97 -6.28
C GLY A 495 9.59 11.51 -6.48
N ALA A 496 8.27 11.32 -6.60
CA ALA A 496 7.65 10.02 -6.85
C ALA A 496 7.91 9.49 -8.27
N VAL A 497 8.08 10.39 -9.23
CA VAL A 497 8.30 10.11 -10.65
C VAL A 497 9.53 10.84 -11.14
N SER A 498 10.22 10.28 -12.14
CA SER A 498 11.42 10.88 -12.73
C SER A 498 11.13 12.06 -13.66
N GLY A 499 9.89 12.17 -14.18
CA GLY A 499 9.47 13.21 -15.10
C GLY A 499 8.41 12.72 -16.09
N PRO A 500 8.14 13.46 -17.18
CA PRO A 500 7.07 13.15 -18.13
C PRO A 500 7.20 11.82 -18.90
N ASN A 501 8.41 11.25 -18.93
CA ASN A 501 8.67 9.96 -19.57
C ASN A 501 8.50 8.78 -18.62
N ASP A 502 8.27 9.03 -17.33
CA ASP A 502 7.96 7.98 -16.37
C ASP A 502 6.57 7.39 -16.65
N THR A 503 6.45 6.08 -16.50
CA THR A 503 5.24 5.32 -16.85
C THR A 503 4.77 4.38 -15.75
N TRP A 504 5.45 4.29 -14.59
CA TRP A 504 5.10 3.28 -13.58
C TRP A 504 3.65 3.41 -13.08
N PHE A 505 3.07 4.62 -13.13
CA PHE A 505 1.70 4.91 -12.71
C PHE A 505 0.65 4.72 -13.81
N ARG A 506 1.04 4.44 -15.06
CA ARG A 506 0.12 4.45 -16.22
C ARG A 506 -0.63 3.12 -16.35
N GLY A 507 -1.82 3.15 -16.95
CA GLY A 507 -2.60 1.95 -17.30
C GLY A 507 -3.41 1.36 -16.14
N TRP A 508 -2.82 1.28 -14.95
CA TRP A 508 -3.48 0.70 -13.79
C TRP A 508 -4.07 1.72 -12.83
N THR A 509 -3.74 3.01 -12.97
CA THR A 509 -4.43 4.10 -12.27
C THR A 509 -5.64 4.59 -13.06
N CYS A 510 -6.48 5.40 -12.43
CA CYS A 510 -7.54 6.16 -13.07
C CYS A 510 -7.32 7.67 -12.94
N ASN A 511 -7.73 8.41 -13.96
CA ASN A 511 -7.67 9.86 -14.08
C ASN A 511 -8.85 10.53 -13.35
N SER A 512 -8.61 11.69 -12.77
CA SER A 512 -9.62 12.57 -12.18
C SER A 512 -9.23 14.02 -12.39
N ASN A 513 -10.07 14.97 -11.93
CA ASN A 513 -9.70 16.37 -11.85
C ASN A 513 -8.50 16.67 -10.91
N ARG A 514 -8.02 15.68 -10.12
CA ARG A 514 -6.82 15.81 -9.28
C ARG A 514 -5.54 15.54 -10.07
N ALA A 515 -5.57 14.51 -10.92
CA ALA A 515 -4.40 14.05 -11.65
C ALA A 515 -4.79 13.37 -12.97
N ASN A 516 -4.01 13.69 -14.01
CA ASN A 516 -4.08 13.04 -15.30
C ASN A 516 -2.82 12.18 -15.53
N PHE A 517 -3.01 10.88 -15.44
CA PHE A 517 -2.02 9.82 -15.62
C PHE A 517 -1.84 9.38 -17.07
N GLY A 518 -2.47 10.09 -18.01
CA GLY A 518 -2.34 9.88 -19.44
C GLY A 518 -3.45 9.01 -20.03
N ALA A 519 -3.39 8.84 -21.36
CA ALA A 519 -4.47 8.25 -22.14
C ALA A 519 -4.67 6.73 -21.93
N THR A 520 -3.70 6.03 -21.33
CA THR A 520 -3.84 4.61 -20.99
C THR A 520 -4.61 4.40 -19.68
N SER A 521 -4.72 5.43 -18.83
CA SER A 521 -5.55 5.41 -17.63
C SER A 521 -6.96 5.90 -17.97
N GLY A 522 -7.99 5.14 -17.57
CA GLY A 522 -9.40 5.54 -17.75
C GLY A 522 -9.83 6.59 -16.71
N ALA A 523 -11.02 7.18 -16.83
CA ALA A 523 -11.52 8.11 -15.80
C ALA A 523 -11.99 7.34 -14.55
N CYS A 524 -11.74 7.85 -13.34
CA CYS A 524 -12.20 7.23 -12.09
C CYS A 524 -13.73 7.18 -11.98
N THR A 525 -14.43 8.08 -12.66
CA THR A 525 -15.89 8.10 -12.77
C THR A 525 -16.45 7.05 -13.73
N SER A 526 -15.58 6.37 -14.48
CA SER A 526 -15.92 5.34 -15.45
C SER A 526 -15.27 4.00 -15.11
N LEU A 527 -15.82 2.92 -15.64
CA LEU A 527 -15.26 1.59 -15.50
C LEU A 527 -14.62 1.15 -16.82
N PRO A 528 -13.52 0.37 -16.79
CA PRO A 528 -12.96 -0.23 -17.99
C PRO A 528 -14.02 -1.10 -18.69
N SER A 529 -14.11 -0.95 -20.01
CA SER A 529 -15.01 -1.71 -20.89
C SER A 529 -14.64 -3.17 -21.00
#